data_AF-A0A919U3E2-F1
#
_entry.id   AF-A0A919U3E2-F1
#
_cell.length_a   1.000
_cell.length_b   1.000
_cell.length_c   1.000
_cell.angle_alpha   90.00
_cell.angle_beta   90.00
_cell.angle_gamma   90.00
#
_symmetry.space_group_name_H-M   'P 1'
#
loop_
_entity.id
_entity.type
_entity.pdbx_description
1 polymer ?
#
loop_
_entity_poly.entity_id
_entity_poly.type
_entity_poly.pdbx_seq_one_letter_code
_entity_poly.pdbx_strand_id
1 'polypeptide(L)'
;MSGVLVYADKIDENAAEVRYEVRRDRPDGDVDGVLVIETAGPRNAWHVEGPDASSALAGLVVGRAVRHRGEQGAWPDRVAQQ
;
A
#
# COMPACT_ATOMS: atom_id res chain seq x y z
N MET A 1 -2.95 -0.45 24.32
CA MET A 1 -2.71 -1.19 23.06
C MET A 1 -1.96 -0.26 22.14
N SER A 2 -0.69 -0.55 21.87
CA SER A 2 0.09 0.20 20.88
C SER A 2 -0.38 -0.26 19.50
N GLY A 3 -1.08 0.59 18.75
CA GLY A 3 -1.51 0.27 17.39
C GLY A 3 -0.29 0.15 16.46
N VAL A 4 -0.30 -0.84 15.57
CA VAL A 4 0.76 -1.06 14.58
C VAL A 4 0.71 0.08 13.56
N LEU A 5 1.82 0.78 13.38
CA LEU A 5 1.93 1.81 12.37
C LEU A 5 2.45 1.17 11.07
N VAL A 6 1.69 1.30 9.99
CA VAL A 6 2.04 0.76 8.68
C VAL A 6 2.41 1.91 7.75
N TYR A 7 3.55 1.77 7.10
CA TYR A 7 4.04 2.67 6.07
C TYR A 7 4.00 1.97 4.72
N ALA A 8 3.69 2.71 3.67
CA ALA A 8 3.78 2.22 2.31
C ALA A 8 4.38 3.29 1.40
N ASP A 9 5.50 2.95 0.76
CA ASP A 9 6.21 3.82 -0.18
C ASP A 9 6.02 3.31 -1.59
N LYS A 10 5.56 4.18 -2.49
CA LYS A 10 5.34 3.83 -3.89
C LYS A 10 6.68 3.53 -4.57
N ILE A 11 6.77 2.37 -5.20
CA ILE A 11 7.99 1.93 -5.89
C ILE A 11 7.83 1.87 -7.41
N ASP A 12 6.60 1.67 -7.89
CA ASP A 12 6.29 1.68 -9.33
C ASP A 12 4.83 2.10 -9.54
N GLU A 13 4.57 2.77 -10.66
CA GLU A 13 3.23 3.16 -11.11
C GLU A 13 3.19 3.06 -12.63
N ASN A 14 2.28 2.24 -13.14
CA ASN A 14 2.05 2.10 -14.56
C ASN A 14 0.54 2.03 -14.87
N ALA A 15 0.20 1.80 -16.14
CA ALA A 15 -1.20 1.79 -16.56
C ALA A 15 -2.01 0.62 -16.00
N ALA A 16 -1.36 -0.48 -15.61
CA ALA A 16 -1.99 -1.71 -15.13
C ALA A 16 -2.04 -1.79 -13.61
N GLU A 17 -1.04 -1.27 -12.91
CA GLU A 17 -0.93 -1.36 -11.45
C GLU A 17 -0.11 -0.23 -10.81
N VAL A 18 -0.29 -0.06 -9.51
CA VAL A 18 0.60 0.69 -8.63
C VAL A 18 1.14 -0.23 -7.54
N ARG A 19 2.43 -0.11 -7.23
CA ARG A 19 3.14 -0.98 -6.30
C ARG A 19 3.72 -0.17 -5.14
N TYR A 20 3.59 -0.69 -3.92
CA TYR A 20 4.13 -0.08 -2.71
C TYR A 20 4.93 -1.08 -1.89
N GLU A 21 6.12 -0.71 -1.43
CA GLU A 21 6.79 -1.41 -0.33
C GLU A 21 6.08 -1.08 0.98
N VAL A 22 5.69 -2.11 1.72
CA VAL A 22 5.00 -2.00 3.01
C VAL A 22 5.98 -2.28 4.14
N ARG A 23 5.95 -1.44 5.18
CA ARG A 23 6.80 -1.54 6.37
C ARG A 23 5.97 -1.35 7.63
N ARG A 24 6.40 -1.98 8.73
CA ARG A 24 5.82 -1.80 10.06
C ARG A 24 6.72 -0.96 10.96
N ASP A 25 6.05 -0.27 11.89
CA ASP A 25 6.58 0.48 13.03
C ASP A 25 7.49 1.66 12.68
N ARG A 26 8.24 1.59 11.57
CA ARG A 26 9.19 2.61 11.11
C ARG A 26 9.15 2.74 9.58
N PRO A 27 9.30 3.96 9.04
CA PRO A 27 9.31 4.20 7.60
C PRO A 27 10.58 3.69 6.90
N ASP A 28 11.68 3.53 7.62
CA ASP A 28 12.97 3.05 7.08
C ASP A 28 13.29 1.64 7.60
N GLY A 29 12.27 0.89 8.03
CA GLY A 29 12.38 -0.48 8.51
C GLY A 29 12.47 -1.51 7.38
N ASP A 30 12.50 -2.79 7.78
CA ASP A 30 12.46 -3.91 6.85
C ASP A 30 11.15 -3.93 6.06
N VAL A 31 11.25 -4.27 4.79
CA VAL A 31 10.09 -4.41 3.91
C VAL A 31 9.38 -5.72 4.26
N ASP A 32 8.14 -5.60 4.75
CA ASP A 32 7.28 -6.74 5.09
C ASP A 32 6.63 -7.36 3.84
N GLY A 33 6.49 -6.58 2.76
CA GLY A 33 5.96 -7.05 1.48
C GLY A 33 5.72 -5.92 0.49
N VAL A 34 5.26 -6.29 -0.70
CA VAL A 34 4.88 -5.35 -1.75
C VAL A 34 3.37 -5.41 -1.96
N LEU A 35 2.68 -4.33 -1.64
CA LEU A 35 1.27 -4.15 -1.99
C LEU A 35 1.16 -3.80 -3.47
N VAL A 36 0.35 -4.57 -4.20
CA VAL A 36 0.02 -4.32 -5.61
C VAL A 36 -1.46 -3.99 -5.70
N ILE A 37 -1.79 -2.86 -6.34
CA ILE A 37 -3.18 -2.45 -6.60
C ILE A 37 -3.36 -2.36 -8.11
N GLU A 38 -4.25 -3.18 -8.67
CA GLU A 38 -4.62 -3.13 -10.08
C GLU A 38 -5.39 -1.84 -10.40
N THR A 39 -4.91 -1.10 -11.40
CA THR A 39 -5.51 0.16 -11.87
C THR A 39 -6.39 -0.03 -13.10
N ALA A 40 -6.15 -1.08 -13.89
CA ALA A 40 -6.88 -1.38 -15.13
C ALA A 40 -8.03 -2.41 -14.96
N GLY A 41 -8.12 -3.05 -13.79
CA GLY A 41 -9.08 -4.12 -13.50
C GLY A 41 -10.39 -3.67 -12.83
N PRO A 42 -11.33 -4.60 -12.55
CA PRO A 42 -12.54 -4.32 -11.79
C PRO A 42 -12.18 -3.84 -10.37
N ARG A 43 -12.72 -2.69 -9.96
CA ARG A 43 -12.59 -2.00 -8.64
C ARG A 43 -11.33 -2.38 -7.84
N ASN A 44 -10.21 -1.71 -8.11
CA ASN A 44 -9.00 -1.65 -7.26
C ASN A 44 -8.67 -2.99 -6.58
N ALA A 45 -8.65 -4.07 -7.36
CA ALA A 45 -8.22 -5.36 -6.86
C ALA A 45 -6.78 -5.23 -6.34
N TRP A 46 -6.47 -5.90 -5.23
CA TRP A 46 -5.16 -5.80 -4.62
C TRP A 46 -4.72 -7.09 -3.98
N HIS A 47 -3.41 -7.31 -3.98
CA HIS A 47 -2.75 -8.41 -3.30
C HIS A 47 -1.42 -7.94 -2.72
N VAL A 48 -0.78 -8.79 -1.94
CA VAL A 48 0.55 -8.52 -1.37
C VAL A 48 1.50 -9.62 -1.84
N GLU A 49 2.65 -9.24 -2.35
CA GLU A 49 3.75 -10.11 -2.73
C GLU A 49 4.82 -10.12 -1.64
N GLY A 50 5.42 -11.27 -1.35
CA GLY A 50 6.52 -11.41 -0.39
C GLY A 50 6.32 -12.49 0.67
N PRO A 51 7.40 -12.94 1.33
CA PRO A 51 7.37 -14.05 2.29
C PRO A 51 6.63 -13.73 3.59
N ASP A 52 6.65 -12.46 4.03
CA ASP A 52 6.05 -11.97 5.28
C ASP A 52 4.76 -11.17 5.06
N ALA A 53 4.20 -11.26 3.86
CA ALA A 53 3.10 -10.47 3.35
C ALA A 53 1.83 -10.56 4.22
N SER A 54 1.74 -9.73 5.25
CA SER A 54 0.54 -9.63 6.09
C SER A 54 -0.56 -8.87 5.33
N SER A 55 -1.48 -9.61 4.74
CA SER A 55 -2.66 -9.10 4.05
C SER A 55 -3.50 -8.16 4.91
N ALA A 56 -3.54 -8.38 6.23
CA ALA A 56 -4.27 -7.53 7.17
C ALA A 56 -3.72 -6.09 7.27
N LEU A 57 -2.38 -5.93 7.21
CA LEU A 57 -1.72 -4.63 7.34
C LEU A 57 -1.75 -3.83 6.05
N ALA A 58 -1.56 -4.51 4.91
CA ALA A 58 -1.70 -3.87 3.61
C ALA A 58 -3.11 -3.32 3.38
N GLY A 59 -4.14 -4.01 3.90
CA GLY A 59 -5.53 -3.53 3.84
C GLY A 59 -5.75 -2.15 4.45
N LEU A 60 -5.02 -1.80 5.53
CA LEU A 60 -5.08 -0.47 6.16
C LEU A 60 -4.59 0.63 5.22
N VAL A 61 -3.52 0.33 4.47
CA VAL A 61 -2.91 1.26 3.53
C VAL A 61 -3.74 1.39 2.25
N VAL A 62 -4.26 0.28 1.71
CA VAL A 62 -5.02 0.24 0.45
C VAL A 62 -6.18 1.23 0.50
N GLY A 63 -6.98 1.19 1.57
CA GLY A 63 -8.14 2.08 1.69
C GLY A 63 -7.76 3.56 1.64
N ARG A 64 -6.63 3.92 2.27
CA ARG A 64 -6.11 5.29 2.27
C ARG A 64 -5.52 5.69 0.92
N ALA A 65 -4.78 4.80 0.26
CA ALA A 65 -4.23 5.05 -1.08
C ALA A 65 -5.34 5.25 -2.12
N VAL A 66 -6.35 4.37 -2.11
CA VAL A 66 -7.53 4.45 -2.99
C VAL A 66 -8.32 5.73 -2.76
N ARG A 67 -8.55 6.09 -1.50
CA ARG A 67 -9.24 7.34 -1.16
C ARG A 67 -8.48 8.55 -1.67
N HIS A 68 -7.16 8.61 -1.44
CA HIS A 68 -6.32 9.70 -1.93
C HIS A 68 -6.37 9.81 -3.45
N ARG A 69 -6.32 8.67 -4.16
CA ARG A 69 -6.49 8.63 -5.61
C ARG A 69 -7.83 9.19 -6.06
N GLY A 70 -8.93 8.86 -5.37
CA GLY A 70 -10.25 9.39 -5.66
C GLY A 70 -10.37 10.90 -5.42
N GLU A 71 -9.68 11.43 -4.41
CA GLU A 71 -9.71 12.85 -4.04
C GLU A 71 -8.77 13.72 -4.88
N GLN A 72 -7.57 13.22 -5.22
CA GLN A 72 -6.50 14.01 -5.87
C GLN A 72 -6.22 13.62 -7.32
N GLY A 73 -6.78 12.51 -7.80
CA GLY A 73 -6.53 12.01 -9.16
C GLY A 73 -5.14 11.40 -9.37
N ALA A 74 -4.31 11.32 -8.33
CA ALA A 74 -2.97 10.73 -8.34
C ALA A 74 -2.80 9.71 -7.20
N TRP A 75 -1.95 8.70 -7.40
CA TRP A 75 -1.58 7.77 -6.33
C TRP A 75 -0.54 8.42 -5.41
N PRO A 76 -0.71 8.37 -4.08
CA PRO A 76 0.22 9.00 -3.15
C PRO A 76 1.60 8.35 -3.24
N ASP A 77 2.67 9.13 -3.11
CA ASP A 77 4.03 8.57 -3.08
C ASP A 77 4.33 7.85 -1.76
N ARG A 78 3.67 8.27 -0.68
CA ARG A 78 3.80 7.67 0.66
C ARG A 78 2.46 7.66 1.38
N VAL A 79 2.18 6.56 2.06
CA VAL A 79 1.01 6.37 2.93
C VAL A 79 1.49 5.93 4.31
N ALA A 80 0.87 6.47 5.35
CA ALA A 80 1.07 6.01 6.73
C ALA A 80 -0.29 5.86 7.41
N GLN A 81 -0.50 4.74 8.10
CA GLN A 81 -1.77 4.40 8.73
C GLN A 81 -1.55 3.59 10.02
N GLN A 82 -2.26 3.96 11.09
CA GLN A 82 -2.33 3.23 12.36
C GLN A 82 -3.59 2.36 12.42
#